data_AF-A0A519HI34-F1
#
_entry.id   AF-A0A519HI34-F1
#
_cell.length_a   1.000
_cell.length_b   1.000
_cell.length_c   1.000
_cell.angle_alpha   90.00
_cell.angle_beta   90.00
_cell.angle_gamma   90.00
#
_symmetry.space_group_name_H-M   'P 1'
#
loop_
_entity.id
_entity.type
_entity.pdbx_description
1 polymer ?
#
loop_
_entity_poly.entity_id
_entity_poly.type
_entity_poly.pdbx_seq_one_letter_code
_entity_poly.pdbx_strand_id
1 'polypeptide(L)' 'MNDLLLAQCDPKAPLMDADTRSRVLAQLPGWLPDADAKLIGRRFGFANFYQTMAFV' A
#
# COMPACT_ATOMS: atom_id res chain seq x y z
N MET A 1 -3.42 -15.06 -4.08
CA MET A 1 -2.44 -14.41 -4.98
C MET A 1 -1.73 -13.28 -4.22
N ASN A 2 -1.06 -13.59 -3.10
CA ASN A 2 -0.48 -12.59 -2.17
C ASN A 2 0.96 -12.93 -1.72
N ASP A 3 1.44 -14.16 -1.99
CA ASP A 3 2.72 -14.65 -1.48
C ASP A 3 3.94 -13.98 -2.15
N LEU A 4 3.85 -13.68 -3.45
CA LEU A 4 5.01 -13.21 -4.24
C LEU A 4 5.46 -11.80 -3.86
N LEU A 5 4.54 -10.93 -3.41
CA LEU A 5 4.87 -9.56 -3.02
C LEU A 5 5.56 -9.52 -1.65
N LEU A 6 5.09 -10.33 -0.70
CA LEU A 6 5.72 -10.46 0.62
C LEU A 6 7.08 -11.16 0.53
N ALA A 7 7.24 -12.14 -0.37
CA ALA A 7 8.49 -12.88 -0.55
C ALA A 7 9.67 -12.00 -1.03
N GLN A 8 9.40 -10.83 -1.60
CA GLN A 8 10.42 -9.88 -2.07
C GLN A 8 10.58 -8.65 -1.18
N CYS A 9 9.74 -8.50 -0.16
CA CYS A 9 9.87 -7.42 0.81
C CYS A 9 10.95 -7.79 1.84
N ASP A 10 12.17 -7.31 1.64
CA ASP A 10 13.23 -7.32 2.65
C ASP A 10 13.16 -6.02 3.48
N PRO A 11 12.65 -6.07 4.73
CA PRO A 11 12.46 -4.87 5.54
C PRO A 11 13.82 -4.30 6.00
N LYS A 12 14.24 -3.20 5.38
CA LYS A 12 15.46 -2.47 5.76
C LYS A 12 15.26 -1.49 6.93
N ALA A 13 14.03 -1.37 7.42
CA ALA A 13 13.67 -0.47 8.52
C ALA A 13 12.77 -1.21 9.53
N PRO A 14 12.76 -0.77 10.80
CA PRO A 14 11.87 -1.33 11.81
C PRO A 14 10.40 -1.25 11.40
N LEU A 15 9.62 -2.26 11.83
CA LEU A 15 8.18 -2.26 11.62
C LEU A 15 7.54 -1.05 12.31
N MET A 16 6.62 -0.39 11.62
CA MET A 16 5.81 0.69 12.20
C MET A 16 4.90 0.12 13.29
N ASP A 17 4.83 0.79 14.44
CA ASP A 17 3.94 0.43 15.53
C ASP A 17 2.46 0.63 15.15
N ALA A 18 1.56 -0.03 15.88
CA ALA A 18 0.13 -0.05 15.55
C ALA A 18 -0.55 1.32 15.65
N ASP A 19 -0.15 2.16 16.60
CA ASP A 19 -0.74 3.48 16.83
C ASP A 19 -0.30 4.48 15.75
N THR A 20 0.98 4.47 15.40
CA THR A 20 1.52 5.26 14.29
C THR A 20 0.93 4.82 12.96
N ARG A 21 0.83 3.50 12.72
CA ARG A 21 0.19 2.97 11.50
C ARG A 21 -1.26 3.43 11.38
N SER A 22 -2.03 3.36 12.47
CA SER A 22 -3.44 3.78 12.47
C SER A 22 -3.59 5.27 12.19
N ARG A 23 -2.74 6.12 12.78
CA ARG A 23 -2.72 7.56 12.49
C ARG A 23 -2.35 7.87 11.05
N VAL A 24 -1.35 7.19 10.51
CA VAL A 24 -0.91 7.39 9.11
C VAL A 24 -2.01 6.94 8.14
N LEU A 25 -2.62 5.78 8.36
CA LEU A 25 -3.72 5.29 7.51
C LEU A 25 -4.94 6.22 7.53
N ALA A 26 -5.25 6.83 8.68
CA ALA A 26 -6.34 7.80 8.77
C ALA A 26 -6.11 9.05 7.90
N GLN A 27 -4.85 9.38 7.57
CA GLN A 27 -4.49 10.49 6.67
C GLN A 27 -4.49 10.09 5.19
N LEU A 28 -4.61 8.81 4.88
CA LEU A 28 -4.50 8.24 3.53
C LEU A 28 -5.85 7.66 3.07
N PRO A 29 -6.84 8.50 2.71
CA PRO A 29 -8.16 8.02 2.33
C PRO A 29 -8.09 7.10 1.10
N GLY A 30 -8.79 5.97 1.17
CA GLY A 30 -8.85 4.96 0.12
C GLY A 30 -7.65 4.00 0.07
N TRP A 31 -6.67 4.15 0.96
CA TRP A 31 -5.64 3.14 1.18
C TRP A 31 -6.12 2.13 2.23
N LEU A 32 -5.99 0.84 1.91
CA LEU A 32 -6.44 -0.24 2.77
C LEU A 32 -5.26 -1.14 3.14
N PRO A 33 -5.15 -1.56 4.42
CA PRO A 33 -4.16 -2.55 4.81
C PRO A 33 -4.50 -3.92 4.24
N ASP A 34 -3.47 -4.75 4.04
CA ASP A 34 -3.65 -6.18 3.83
C ASP A 34 -4.04 -6.90 5.14
N ALA A 35 -4.35 -8.19 5.04
CA ALA A 35 -4.78 -8.99 6.20
C ALA A 35 -3.73 -9.07 7.31
N ASP A 36 -2.45 -9.01 6.96
CA ASP A 36 -1.33 -9.09 7.90
C ASP A 36 -0.85 -7.70 8.39
N ALA A 37 -1.47 -6.62 7.92
CA ALA A 37 -1.09 -5.23 8.15
C ALA A 37 0.41 -4.93 7.87
N LYS A 38 0.96 -5.63 6.88
CA LYS A 38 2.34 -5.49 6.38
C LYS A 38 2.39 -4.71 5.07
N LEU A 39 1.30 -4.67 4.33
CA LEU A 39 1.17 -3.95 3.06
C LEU A 39 -0.05 -3.02 3.11
N ILE A 40 -0.01 -1.96 2.32
CA ILE A 40 -1.17 -1.13 2.04
C ILE A 40 -1.37 -1.05 0.53
N GLY A 41 -2.62 -1.01 0.09
CA GLY A 41 -2.98 -0.94 -1.32
C GLY A 41 -4.08 0.06 -1.58
N ARG A 42 -4.01 0.70 -2.76
CA ARG A 42 -5.10 1.52 -3.30
C ARG A 42 -5.22 1.26 -4.79
N ARG A 43 -6.46 1.08 -5.26
CA ARG A 43 -6.76 0.99 -6.69
C ARG A 43 -7.00 2.38 -7.24
N PHE A 44 -6.25 2.74 -8.28
CA PHE A 44 -6.46 3.97 -9.04
C PHE A 44 -7.14 3.63 -10.37
N GLY A 45 -8.17 4.39 -10.73
CA GLY A 45 -8.89 4.26 -11.99
C GLY A 45 -8.68 5.50 -12.84
N PHE A 46 -8.33 5.30 -14.10
CA PHE A 46 -8.13 6.35 -15.09
C PHE A 46 -8.99 6.09 -16.32
N ALA A 47 -9.30 7.13 -17.09
CA ALA A 47 -10.18 6.99 -18.26
C ALA A 47 -9.51 6.27 -19.43
N ASN A 48 -8.17 6.31 -19.51
CA ASN A 48 -7.42 5.68 -20.59
C ASN A 48 -5.96 5.37 -20.20
N PHE A 49 -5.26 4.70 -21.12
CA PHE A 49 -3.87 4.31 -20.97
C PHE A 49 -2.92 5.51 -20.78
N TYR A 50 -3.08 6.59 -21.54
CA TYR A 50 -2.19 7.76 -21.45
C TYR A 50 -2.25 8.43 -20.07
N GLN A 51 -3.45 8.54 -19.49
CA GLN A 51 -3.62 9.06 -18.12
C GLN A 51 -2.98 8.14 -17.07
N THR A 52 -3.06 6.83 -17.27
CA THR A 52 -2.38 5.87 -16.39
C THR A 52 -0.86 6.05 -16.47
N MET A 53 -0.32 6.17 -17.68
CA MET A 53 1.12 6.38 -17.89
C MET A 53 1.64 7.70 -17.37
N ALA A 54 0.82 8.76 -17.36
CA ALA A 54 1.19 10.05 -16.78
C ALA A 54 1.21 10.02 -15.23
N PHE A 55 0.54 9.03 -14.62
CA PHE A 55 0.47 8.88 -13.17
C PHE A 55 1.61 8.01 -12.59
N VAL A 56 2.05 7.00 -13.35
CA VAL A 56 3.16 6.09 -12.99
C VAL A 56 4.49 6.84 -12.99
#